data_AF-A0A1B6CRG6-F1
#
_entry.id   AF-A0A1B6CRG6-F1
#
_cell.length_a   1.000
_cell.length_b   1.000
_cell.length_c   1.000
_cell.angle_alpha   90.00
_cell.angle_beta   90.00
_cell.angle_gamma   90.00
#
_symmetry.space_group_name_H-M   'P 1'
#
loop_
_entity.id
_entity.type
_entity.pdbx_description
1 polymer ?
#
loop_
_entity_poly.entity_id
_entity_poly.type
_entity_poly.pdbx_seq_one_letter_code
_entity_poly.pdbx_strand_id
1 'polypeptide(L)'
;MCGNHILPRSFDGRRAYYSLSKYAGSNVVPDVVSRTPFIVERYWLDQAMYSLAKTFTNGTLPPSNTEFYKYPADIVVPDLTFFINIDSDGNSRSSASLFNQRELECFRRVTPPVIEYSSNLGTDEIVNNIINH
;
A
#
# COMPACT_ATOMS: atom_id res chain seq x y z
N MET A 1 1.99 14.48 -25.05
CA MET A 1 2.99 14.98 -24.07
C MET A 1 2.93 14.08 -22.85
N CYS A 2 3.68 12.98 -22.86
CA CYS A 2 3.66 11.99 -21.78
C CYS A 2 4.64 12.43 -20.68
N GLY A 3 4.13 12.63 -19.47
CA GLY A 3 4.90 13.10 -18.33
C GLY A 3 5.95 12.09 -17.88
N ASN A 4 7.21 12.54 -17.84
CA ASN A 4 8.36 11.84 -17.28
C ASN A 4 8.26 11.72 -15.74
N HIS A 5 7.32 10.91 -15.24
CA HIS A 5 7.26 10.52 -13.82
C HIS A 5 7.73 9.09 -13.60
N ILE A 6 8.82 8.70 -14.27
CA ILE A 6 9.49 7.43 -14.02
C ILE A 6 10.66 7.72 -13.08
N LEU A 7 10.40 7.49 -11.79
CA LEU A 7 11.28 7.22 -10.65
C LEU A 7 12.67 7.92 -10.57
N PRO A 8 13.03 8.53 -9.43
CA PRO A 8 14.27 9.29 -9.26
C PRO A 8 15.57 8.46 -9.44
N ARG A 9 16.63 9.16 -9.86
CA ARG A 9 17.94 8.69 -10.38
C ARG A 9 18.80 7.74 -9.53
N SER A 10 18.38 7.28 -8.35
CA SER A 10 19.02 6.17 -7.64
C SER A 10 18.35 4.86 -8.07
N PHE A 11 18.66 4.37 -9.27
CA PHE A 11 17.95 3.25 -9.88
C PHE A 11 18.31 1.92 -9.19
N ASP A 12 17.60 1.58 -8.11
CA ASP A 12 17.59 0.24 -7.55
C ASP A 12 16.72 -0.65 -8.45
N GLY A 13 17.36 -1.37 -9.37
CA GLY A 13 16.69 -2.25 -10.33
C GLY A 13 15.77 -3.29 -9.67
N ARG A 14 16.04 -3.68 -8.41
CA ARG A 14 15.16 -4.59 -7.66
C ARG A 14 13.82 -3.95 -7.35
N ARG A 15 13.80 -2.67 -7.00
CA ARG A 15 12.58 -1.93 -6.65
C ARG A 15 11.76 -1.59 -7.88
N ALA A 16 12.43 -1.21 -8.98
CA ALA A 16 11.76 -1.02 -10.26
C ALA A 16 11.13 -2.33 -10.75
N TYR A 17 11.87 -3.45 -10.68
CA TYR A 17 11.35 -4.77 -11.01
C TYR A 17 10.15 -5.14 -10.12
N TYR A 18 10.27 -5.01 -8.81
CA TYR A 18 9.21 -5.39 -7.87
C TYR A 18 7.96 -4.50 -8.05
N SER A 19 8.12 -3.20 -8.28
CA SER A 19 7.00 -2.28 -8.59
C SER A 19 6.30 -2.68 -9.89
N LEU A 20 7.07 -3.01 -10.94
CA LEU A 20 6.52 -3.49 -12.21
C LEU A 20 5.79 -4.83 -12.04
N SER A 21 6.35 -5.76 -11.28
CA SER A 21 5.70 -7.06 -10.99
C SER A 21 4.37 -6.87 -10.27
N LYS A 22 4.31 -5.96 -9.29
CA LYS A 22 3.06 -5.65 -8.58
C LYS A 22 2.03 -4.99 -9.50
N TYR A 23 2.46 -4.07 -10.35
CA TYR A 23 1.60 -3.43 -11.34
C TYR A 23 1.05 -4.43 -12.35
N ALA A 24 1.91 -5.27 -12.92
CA ALA A 24 1.54 -6.30 -13.89
C ALA A 24 0.59 -7.33 -13.28
N GLY A 25 0.87 -7.82 -12.07
CA GLY A 25 -0.03 -8.74 -11.36
C GLY A 25 -1.39 -8.12 -11.07
N SER A 26 -1.43 -6.83 -10.74
CA SER A 26 -2.68 -6.10 -10.49
C SER A 26 -3.55 -5.94 -11.75
N ASN A 27 -2.94 -5.90 -12.92
CA ASN A 27 -3.63 -5.81 -14.21
C ASN A 27 -4.19 -7.16 -14.71
N VAL A 28 -3.71 -8.30 -14.20
CA VAL A 28 -4.23 -9.63 -14.55
C VAL A 28 -5.52 -9.95 -13.77
N VAL A 29 -5.69 -9.31 -12.62
CA VAL A 29 -6.84 -9.48 -11.73
C VAL A 29 -8.21 -9.37 -12.42
N PRO A 30 -8.53 -8.36 -13.25
CA PRO A 30 -9.84 -8.23 -13.90
C PRO A 30 -10.35 -9.50 -14.61
N ASP A 31 -9.47 -10.24 -15.28
CA ASP A 31 -9.84 -11.49 -15.98
C ASP A 31 -10.29 -12.58 -14.99
N VAL A 32 -9.71 -12.58 -13.78
CA VAL A 32 -9.98 -13.53 -12.70
C VAL A 32 -11.20 -13.11 -11.88
N VAL A 33 -11.35 -11.82 -11.56
CA VAL A 33 -12.46 -11.28 -10.74
C VAL A 33 -13.82 -11.56 -11.35
N SER A 34 -13.90 -11.57 -12.69
CA SER A 34 -15.16 -11.75 -13.43
C SER A 34 -15.92 -13.05 -13.09
N ARG A 35 -15.28 -14.01 -12.43
CA ARG A 35 -15.81 -15.36 -12.18
C ARG A 35 -16.07 -15.67 -10.72
N THR A 36 -15.24 -15.14 -9.80
CA THR A 36 -15.25 -15.52 -8.39
C THR A 36 -14.64 -14.44 -7.51
N PRO A 37 -15.11 -14.28 -6.25
CA PRO A 37 -14.39 -13.45 -5.28
C PRO A 37 -12.99 -14.01 -5.05
N PHE A 38 -12.01 -13.13 -4.89
CA PHE A 38 -10.61 -13.48 -4.77
C PHE A 38 -9.96 -12.60 -3.69
N ILE A 39 -9.01 -13.17 -2.96
CA ILE A 39 -8.25 -12.49 -1.91
C ILE A 39 -6.81 -12.43 -2.37
N VAL A 40 -6.20 -11.25 -2.31
CA VAL A 40 -4.81 -11.05 -2.73
C VAL A 40 -4.02 -10.42 -1.60
N GLU A 41 -2.90 -11.04 -1.26
CA GLU A 41 -1.90 -10.43 -0.40
C GLU A 41 -1.09 -9.40 -1.19
N ARG A 42 -0.88 -8.21 -0.59
CA ARG A 42 0.04 -7.17 -1.08
C ARG A 42 -0.22 -6.76 -2.53
N TYR A 43 -1.35 -6.10 -2.74
CA TYR A 43 -1.76 -5.52 -4.01
C TYR A 43 -0.95 -4.26 -4.39
N TRP A 44 -1.40 -3.45 -5.34
CA TRP A 44 -0.74 -2.22 -5.81
C TRP A 44 -0.23 -1.30 -4.68
N LEU A 45 -1.04 -1.11 -3.63
CA LEU A 45 -0.72 -0.17 -2.54
C LEU A 45 0.54 -0.56 -1.76
N ASP A 46 0.88 -1.85 -1.63
CA ASP A 46 2.05 -2.33 -0.88
C ASP A 46 3.33 -1.63 -1.37
N GLN A 47 3.50 -1.50 -2.68
CA GLN A 47 4.69 -0.85 -3.25
C GLN A 47 4.55 0.63 -3.47
N ALA A 48 3.34 1.11 -3.79
CA ALA A 48 3.10 2.52 -3.96
C ALA A 48 3.37 3.27 -2.65
N MET A 49 2.80 2.80 -1.53
CA MET A 49 2.96 3.45 -0.22
C MET A 49 4.38 3.31 0.31
N TYR A 50 5.00 2.13 0.18
CA TYR A 50 6.40 1.92 0.54
C TYR A 50 7.35 2.88 -0.21
N SER A 51 7.15 3.00 -1.53
CA SER A 51 7.96 3.88 -2.38
C SER A 51 7.75 5.35 -2.04
N LEU A 52 6.51 5.74 -1.74
CA LEU A 52 6.17 7.10 -1.33
C LEU A 52 6.81 7.45 0.01
N ALA A 53 6.62 6.61 1.03
CA ALA A 53 7.22 6.78 2.34
C ALA A 53 8.75 6.90 2.26
N LYS A 54 9.38 6.09 1.41
CA LYS A 54 10.83 6.15 1.20
C LYS A 54 11.26 7.43 0.48
N THR A 55 10.56 7.82 -0.58
CA THR A 55 10.91 9.02 -1.37
C THR A 55 10.88 10.28 -0.51
N PHE A 56 9.92 10.36 0.41
CA PHE A 56 9.73 11.53 1.27
C PHE A 56 10.38 11.38 2.66
N THR A 57 11.36 10.47 2.85
CA THR A 57 11.95 10.16 4.19
C THR A 57 12.31 11.43 5.00
N ASN A 58 12.87 12.46 4.36
CA ASN A 58 13.29 13.72 4.99
C ASN A 58 12.37 14.92 4.68
N GLY A 59 11.24 14.70 4.01
CA GLY A 59 10.32 15.76 3.57
C GLY A 59 8.91 15.57 4.10
N THR A 60 8.01 16.50 3.77
CA THR A 60 6.59 16.37 4.06
C THR A 60 5.95 15.41 3.07
N LEU A 61 5.11 14.48 3.55
CA LEU A 61 4.31 13.63 2.66
C LEU A 61 3.33 14.48 1.83
N PRO A 62 3.03 14.11 0.57
CA PRO A 62 2.05 14.82 -0.23
C PRO A 62 0.67 14.94 0.45
N PRO A 63 -0.12 15.95 0.09
CA PRO A 63 -1.51 16.07 0.54
C PRO A 63 -2.37 14.88 0.07
N SER A 64 -3.38 14.52 0.85
CA SER A 64 -4.23 13.34 0.61
C SER A 64 -4.99 13.37 -0.72
N ASN A 65 -5.26 14.56 -1.27
CA ASN A 65 -5.98 14.72 -2.56
C ASN A 65 -5.06 14.61 -3.79
N THR A 66 -3.82 14.16 -3.63
CA THR A 66 -2.90 13.97 -4.75
C THR A 66 -3.10 12.60 -5.41
N GLU A 67 -2.76 12.50 -6.69
CA GLU A 67 -2.86 11.25 -7.47
C GLU A 67 -1.99 10.10 -6.91
N PHE A 68 -1.01 10.41 -6.05
CA PHE A 68 -0.17 9.39 -5.38
C PHE A 68 -0.95 8.44 -4.48
N TYR A 69 -2.12 8.87 -3.99
CA TYR A 69 -2.96 8.11 -3.07
C TYR A 69 -4.16 7.45 -3.77
N LYS A 70 -4.25 7.57 -5.10
CA LYS A 70 -5.31 6.96 -5.90
C LYS A 70 -4.75 5.75 -6.64
N TYR A 71 -5.66 4.83 -6.97
CA TYR A 71 -5.34 3.75 -7.88
C TYR A 71 -5.16 4.29 -9.31
N PRO A 72 -4.21 3.75 -10.09
CA PRO A 72 -4.13 3.97 -11.53
C PRO A 72 -5.44 3.59 -12.20
N ALA A 73 -5.82 4.33 -13.24
CA ALA A 73 -7.12 4.17 -13.91
C ALA A 73 -7.31 2.81 -14.61
N ASP A 74 -6.22 2.09 -14.87
CA ASP A 74 -6.20 0.77 -15.51
C ASP A 74 -6.15 -0.39 -14.51
N ILE A 75 -5.96 -0.11 -13.22
CA ILE A 75 -5.97 -1.14 -12.18
C ILE A 75 -7.38 -1.25 -11.58
N VAL A 76 -7.87 -2.48 -11.43
CA VAL A 76 -9.12 -2.74 -10.72
C VAL A 76 -8.97 -2.35 -9.26
N VAL A 77 -9.83 -1.46 -8.80
CA VAL A 77 -9.89 -1.05 -7.40
C VAL A 77 -10.55 -2.17 -6.59
N PRO A 78 -9.90 -2.71 -5.54
CA PRO A 78 -10.53 -3.69 -4.68
C PRO A 78 -11.73 -3.10 -3.94
N ASP A 79 -12.80 -3.88 -3.76
CA ASP A 79 -13.97 -3.46 -2.98
C ASP A 79 -13.62 -3.23 -1.50
N LEU A 80 -12.75 -4.09 -0.95
CA LEU A 80 -12.25 -4.02 0.41
C LEU A 80 -10.73 -4.13 0.41
N THR A 81 -10.09 -3.27 1.19
CA THR A 81 -8.65 -3.34 1.45
C THR A 81 -8.41 -3.31 2.95
N PHE A 82 -7.64 -4.28 3.44
CA PHE A 82 -7.27 -4.39 4.85
C PHE A 82 -5.79 -4.09 5.03
N PHE A 83 -5.44 -3.29 6.03
CA PHE A 83 -4.06 -3.04 6.44
C PHE A 83 -3.85 -3.53 7.88
N ILE A 84 -2.96 -4.51 8.03
CA ILE A 84 -2.60 -5.05 9.35
C ILE A 84 -1.40 -4.26 9.84
N ASN A 85 -1.64 -3.34 10.77
CA ASN A 85 -0.63 -2.51 11.38
C ASN A 85 0.05 -3.29 12.51
N ILE A 86 1.29 -3.69 12.29
CA ILE A 86 2.09 -4.35 13.33
C ILE A 86 2.69 -3.27 14.23
N ASP A 87 2.15 -3.15 15.44
CA ASP A 87 2.63 -2.18 16.42
C ASP A 87 4.08 -2.51 16.77
N SER A 88 5.01 -1.71 16.24
CA SER A 88 6.37 -1.69 16.73
C SER A 88 6.34 -0.99 18.08
N ASP A 89 6.57 -1.74 19.16
CA ASP A 89 6.60 -1.27 20.54
C ASP A 89 7.11 0.19 20.62
N GLY A 90 6.24 1.13 21.01
CA GLY A 90 6.41 2.58 20.82
C GLY A 90 7.64 3.20 21.50
N ASN A 91 8.42 2.39 22.23
CA ASN A 91 9.71 2.74 22.80
C ASN A 91 10.89 2.64 21.82
N SER A 92 10.72 1.96 20.68
CA SER A 92 11.79 1.82 19.70
C SER A 92 11.83 3.03 18.77
N ARG A 93 12.61 4.06 19.10
CA ARG A 93 12.95 5.19 18.19
C ARG A 93 13.89 4.78 17.05
N SER A 94 13.72 3.57 16.53
CA SER A 94 14.51 3.09 15.40
C SER A 94 14.07 3.78 14.11
N SER A 95 15.01 3.91 13.17
CA SER A 95 14.71 4.36 11.80
C SER A 95 13.62 3.52 11.13
N ALA A 96 13.52 2.23 11.49
CA ALA A 96 12.46 1.34 11.03
C ALA A 96 11.07 1.74 11.57
N SER A 97 10.95 2.08 12.86
CA SER A 97 9.68 2.52 13.45
C SER A 97 9.19 3.85 12.84
N LEU A 98 10.09 4.82 12.64
CA LEU A 98 9.76 6.08 11.95
C LEU A 98 9.33 5.84 10.50
N PHE A 99 9.99 4.91 9.81
CA PHE A 99 9.59 4.52 8.45
C PHE A 99 8.19 3.91 8.44
N ASN A 100 7.92 2.94 9.33
CA ASN A 100 6.61 2.29 9.43
C ASN A 100 5.50 3.30 9.74
N GLN A 101 5.75 4.27 10.63
CA GLN A 101 4.80 5.33 10.93
C GLN A 101 4.49 6.19 9.70
N ARG A 102 5.49 6.47 8.86
CA ARG A 102 5.29 7.22 7.61
C ARG A 102 4.56 6.40 6.56
N GLU A 103 4.84 5.11 6.47
CA GLU A 103 4.12 4.19 5.59
C GLU A 103 2.65 4.10 5.98
N LEU A 104 2.35 3.95 7.28
CA LEU A 104 1.00 3.99 7.84
C LEU A 104 0.27 5.30 7.48
N GLU A 105 0.93 6.45 7.64
CA GLU A 105 0.39 7.75 7.23
C GLU A 105 0.07 7.81 5.73
N CYS A 106 0.82 7.09 4.88
CA CYS A 106 0.50 7.01 3.46
C CYS A 106 -0.77 6.18 3.24
N PHE A 107 -0.89 5.02 3.89
CA PHE A 107 -2.10 4.17 3.81
C PHE A 107 -3.37 4.89 4.25
N ARG A 108 -3.29 5.71 5.32
CA ARG A 108 -4.43 6.51 5.81
C ARG A 108 -4.92 7.58 4.83
N ARG A 109 -4.11 7.94 3.83
CA ARG A 109 -4.45 8.95 2.81
C ARG A 109 -4.98 8.34 1.52
N VAL A 110 -4.93 7.01 1.38
CA VAL A 110 -5.37 6.29 0.18
C VAL A 110 -6.88 6.47 -0.04
N THR A 111 -7.27 6.57 -1.31
CA THR A 111 -8.66 6.56 -1.76
C THR A 111 -8.88 5.42 -2.76
N PRO A 112 -9.84 4.49 -2.52
CA PRO A 112 -10.75 4.40 -1.37
C PRO A 112 -10.03 4.08 -0.03
N PRO A 113 -10.65 4.38 1.13
CA PRO A 113 -10.00 4.22 2.43
C PRO A 113 -9.71 2.75 2.74
N VAL A 114 -8.61 2.52 3.46
CA VAL A 114 -8.16 1.19 3.89
C VAL A 114 -8.61 0.93 5.33
N ILE A 115 -9.02 -0.30 5.60
CA ILE A 115 -9.50 -0.74 6.91
C ILE A 115 -8.29 -1.21 7.73
N GLU A 116 -7.92 -0.43 8.74
CA GLU A 116 -6.76 -0.68 9.59
C GLU A 116 -7.11 -1.58 10.78
N TYR A 117 -6.35 -2.66 10.96
CA TYR A 117 -6.38 -3.50 12.16
C TYR A 117 -5.03 -3.44 12.87
N SER A 118 -5.01 -3.18 14.18
CA SER A 118 -3.79 -3.27 15.00
C SER A 118 -3.45 -4.73 15.29
N SER A 119 -2.16 -5.06 15.26
CA SER A 119 -1.65 -6.38 15.64
C SER A 119 -1.77 -6.70 17.13
N ASN A 120 -2.19 -5.75 17.97
CA ASN A 120 -2.50 -6.04 19.38
C ASN A 120 -3.73 -6.95 19.50
N LEU A 121 -4.56 -7.00 18.46
CA LEU A 121 -5.64 -7.97 18.35
C LEU A 121 -5.07 -9.36 18.03
N GLY A 122 -5.63 -10.40 18.64
CA GLY A 122 -5.26 -11.77 18.31
C GLY A 122 -5.56 -12.09 16.84
N THR A 123 -4.79 -12.97 16.21
CA THR A 123 -5.01 -13.37 14.81
C THR A 123 -6.46 -13.82 14.56
N ASP A 124 -7.03 -14.61 15.46
CA ASP A 124 -8.41 -15.09 15.35
C ASP A 124 -9.43 -13.94 15.40
N GLU A 125 -9.15 -12.91 16.19
CA GLU A 125 -10.00 -11.73 16.29
C GLU A 125 -9.95 -10.90 15.01
N ILE A 126 -8.76 -10.69 14.43
CA ILE A 126 -8.59 -10.02 13.14
C ILE A 126 -9.32 -10.78 12.03
N VAL A 127 -9.16 -12.10 11.98
CA VAL A 127 -9.84 -12.95 10.99
C VAL A 127 -11.35 -12.86 11.15
N ASN A 128 -11.86 -12.94 12.38
CA ASN A 128 -13.29 -12.79 12.64
C ASN A 128 -13.82 -11.41 12.22
N ASN A 129 -13.06 -10.35 12.45
CA ASN A 129 -13.46 -9.00 12.02
C ASN A 129 -13.46 -8.87 10.48
N ILE A 130 -12.51 -9.48 9.79
CA ILE A 130 -12.46 -9.51 8.31
C ILE A 130 -13.65 -10.28 7.74
N ILE A 131 -14.03 -11.41 8.34
CA ILE A 131 -15.14 -12.25 7.87
C ILE A 131 -16.49 -11.55 8.05
N ASN A 132 -16.64 -10.73 9.09
CA ASN A 132 -17.91 -10.06 9.45
C ASN A 132 -18.05 -8.64 8.89
N HIS A 133 -17.19 -8.23 7.95
CA HIS A 133 -17.33 -6.99 7.18
C HIS A 133 -18.21 -7.20 5.95
#